data_AF-A0A1G0EKR0-F1
#
_entry.id   AF-A0A1G0EKR0-F1
#
_cell.length_a   1.000
_cell.length_b   1.000
_cell.length_c   1.000
_cell.angle_alpha   90.00
_cell.angle_beta   90.00
_cell.angle_gamma   90.00
#
_symmetry.space_group_name_H-M   'P 1'
#
loop_
_entity.id
_entity.type
_entity.pdbx_description
1 polymer ?
#
loop_
_entity_poly.entity_id
_entity_poly.type
_entity_poly.pdbx_seq_one_letter_code
_entity_poly.pdbx_strand_id
1 'polypeptide(L)'
;MKSLRSKARKPTHPGAILREDVLPELGITQGEFADRLGVSRRTVSEVLHERRPVTPDMAIRLGKLLGNGAGLWLRMQQAVDVWTLEQQGDYAHIQQLKAA
;
A
#
# COMPACT_ATOMS: atom_id res chain seq x y z
N MET A 1 6.63 -0.85 22.00
CA MET A 1 5.24 -1.19 21.57
C MET A 1 5.27 -2.51 20.80
N LYS A 2 4.64 -3.58 21.33
CA LYS A 2 4.41 -4.80 20.55
C LYS A 2 3.36 -4.47 19.49
N SER A 3 3.71 -4.63 18.22
CA SER A 3 2.74 -4.52 17.12
C SER A 3 1.60 -5.51 17.38
N LEU A 4 0.36 -5.03 17.43
CA LEU A 4 -0.85 -5.88 17.51
C LEU A 4 -1.09 -6.69 16.21
N ARG A 5 -0.24 -6.52 15.20
CA ARG A 5 -0.31 -7.30 13.96
C ARG A 5 0.29 -8.67 14.20
N SER A 6 -0.54 -9.70 14.21
CA SER A 6 -0.10 -11.09 14.10
C SER A 6 0.75 -11.23 12.84
N LYS A 7 2.00 -11.71 12.97
CA LYS A 7 2.89 -12.03 11.83
C LYS A 7 2.24 -13.01 10.84
N ALA A 8 1.28 -13.82 11.30
CA ALA A 8 0.62 -14.82 10.48
C ALA A 8 -0.40 -14.23 9.49
N ARG A 9 -0.88 -12.99 9.68
CA ARG A 9 -1.91 -12.41 8.81
C ARG A 9 -1.27 -11.46 7.79
N LYS A 10 -1.54 -11.71 6.50
CA LYS A 10 -1.17 -10.81 5.41
C LYS A 10 -1.73 -9.39 5.65
N PRO A 11 -0.88 -8.35 5.64
CA PRO A 11 -1.35 -6.96 5.70
C PRO A 11 -2.24 -6.61 4.50
N THR A 12 -3.19 -5.72 4.71
CA THR A 12 -4.08 -5.26 3.64
C THR A 12 -3.33 -4.37 2.65
N HIS A 13 -3.43 -4.68 1.35
CA HIS A 13 -2.89 -3.82 0.30
C HIS A 13 -3.61 -2.47 0.27
N PRO A 14 -2.90 -1.33 0.09
CA PRO A 14 -3.56 -0.03 0.06
C PRO A 14 -4.62 0.08 -1.05
N GLY A 15 -4.41 -0.62 -2.16
CA GLY A 15 -5.41 -0.78 -3.23
C GLY A 15 -6.76 -1.35 -2.79
N ALA A 16 -6.77 -2.29 -1.84
CA ALA A 16 -8.01 -2.84 -1.31
C ALA A 16 -8.77 -1.80 -0.48
N ILE A 17 -8.09 -1.04 0.39
CA ILE A 17 -8.70 0.05 1.15
C ILE A 17 -9.27 1.12 0.21
N LEU A 18 -8.52 1.47 -0.85
CA LEU A 18 -9.03 2.41 -1.86
C LEU A 18 -10.30 1.90 -2.54
N ARG A 19 -10.33 0.60 -2.88
CA ARG A 19 -11.44 -0.02 -3.62
C ARG A 19 -12.69 -0.24 -2.78
N GLU A 20 -12.53 -0.71 -1.55
CA GLU A 20 -13.63 -1.16 -0.69
C GLU A 20 -14.17 -0.06 0.22
N ASP A 21 -13.32 0.90 0.64
CA ASP A 21 -13.70 1.92 1.61
C ASP A 21 -13.73 3.31 0.97
N VAL A 22 -12.61 3.74 0.37
CA VAL A 22 -12.45 5.14 -0.05
C VAL A 22 -13.33 5.52 -1.25
N LEU A 23 -13.29 4.74 -2.34
CA LEU A 23 -14.09 5.05 -3.53
C LEU A 23 -15.60 4.99 -3.24
N PRO A 24 -16.11 3.97 -2.54
CA PRO A 24 -17.52 3.91 -2.13
C PRO A 24 -17.94 5.07 -1.22
N GLU A 25 -17.12 5.44 -0.23
CA GLU A 25 -17.42 6.55 0.68
C GLU A 25 -17.46 7.90 -0.05
N LEU A 26 -16.57 8.11 -1.02
CA LEU A 26 -16.52 9.32 -1.83
C LEU A 26 -17.58 9.36 -2.94
N GLY A 27 -18.20 8.22 -3.27
CA GLY A 27 -19.19 8.11 -4.35
C GLY A 27 -18.63 8.40 -5.75
N ILE A 28 -17.32 8.21 -5.97
CA ILE A 28 -16.64 8.54 -7.23
C ILE A 28 -16.27 7.29 -8.03
N THR A 29 -16.19 7.45 -9.35
CA THR A 29 -15.75 6.37 -10.24
C THR A 29 -14.22 6.23 -10.27
N GLN A 30 -13.72 5.08 -10.74
CA GLN A 30 -12.27 4.91 -10.97
C GLN A 30 -11.71 5.91 -11.99
N GLY A 31 -12.51 6.33 -12.97
CA GLY A 31 -12.11 7.32 -13.96
C GLY A 31 -11.89 8.68 -13.32
N GLU A 32 -12.90 9.15 -12.58
CA GLU A 32 -12.81 10.41 -11.85
C GLU A 32 -11.65 10.41 -10.83
N PHE A 33 -11.45 9.30 -10.13
CA PHE A 33 -10.32 9.16 -9.20
C PHE A 33 -8.97 9.27 -9.93
N ALA A 34 -8.85 8.67 -11.12
CA ALA A 34 -7.64 8.77 -11.94
C ALA A 34 -7.38 10.20 -12.41
N ASP A 35 -8.41 10.90 -12.86
CA ASP A 35 -8.32 12.30 -13.30
C ASP A 35 -7.87 13.21 -12.15
N ARG A 36 -8.46 13.05 -10.96
CA ARG A 36 -8.08 13.81 -9.75
C ARG A 36 -6.66 13.52 -9.29
N LEU A 37 -6.17 12.30 -9.47
CA LEU A 37 -4.79 11.92 -9.17
C LEU A 37 -3.80 12.34 -10.27
N GLY A 38 -4.28 12.74 -11.45
CA GLY A 38 -3.46 13.07 -12.61
C GLY A 38 -2.66 11.86 -13.13
N VAL A 39 -3.29 10.68 -13.17
CA VAL A 39 -2.70 9.43 -13.69
C VAL A 39 -3.69 8.74 -14.63
N SER A 40 -3.21 7.74 -15.39
CA SER A 40 -4.11 6.97 -16.25
C SER A 40 -5.08 6.11 -15.44
N ARG A 41 -6.32 5.94 -15.96
CA ARG A 41 -7.30 5.00 -15.40
C ARG A 41 -6.75 3.58 -15.25
N ARG A 42 -5.88 3.14 -16.16
CA ARG A 42 -5.16 1.87 -16.06
C ARG A 42 -4.32 1.79 -14.78
N THR A 43 -3.57 2.85 -14.47
CA THR A 43 -2.73 2.90 -13.27
C THR A 43 -3.57 2.75 -12.00
N VAL A 44 -4.69 3.48 -11.92
CA VAL A 44 -5.65 3.34 -10.81
C VAL A 44 -6.19 1.91 -10.75
N SER A 45 -6.65 1.36 -11.87
CA SER A 45 -7.18 -0.01 -11.91
C SER A 45 -6.16 -1.05 -11.41
N GLU A 46 -4.90 -0.97 -11.83
CA GLU A 46 -3.86 -1.89 -11.37
C GLU A 46 -3.60 -1.76 -9.86
N VAL A 47 -3.63 -0.54 -9.31
CA VAL A 47 -3.51 -0.32 -7.86
C VAL A 47 -4.71 -0.90 -7.12
N LEU A 48 -5.95 -0.60 -7.55
CA LEU A 48 -7.19 -1.05 -6.90
C LEU A 48 -7.34 -2.58 -6.90
N HIS A 49 -6.80 -3.25 -7.92
CA HIS A 49 -6.79 -4.71 -8.02
C HIS A 49 -5.51 -5.35 -7.45
N GLU A 50 -4.70 -4.61 -6.70
CA GLU A 50 -3.48 -5.10 -6.04
C GLU A 50 -2.43 -5.67 -7.00
N ARG A 51 -2.48 -5.30 -8.28
CA ARG A 51 -1.53 -5.70 -9.33
C ARG A 51 -0.33 -4.77 -9.43
N ARG A 52 -0.43 -3.58 -8.85
CA ARG A 52 0.63 -2.57 -8.80
C ARG A 52 0.75 -2.03 -7.38
N PRO A 53 1.98 -1.92 -6.84
CA PRO A 53 2.19 -1.32 -5.54
C PRO A 53 1.91 0.19 -5.56
N VAL A 54 1.61 0.75 -4.41
CA VAL A 54 1.61 2.20 -4.20
C VAL A 54 3.06 2.69 -4.06
N THR A 55 3.58 3.29 -5.12
CA THR A 55 4.91 3.92 -5.15
C THR A 55 4.94 5.23 -4.35
N PRO A 56 6.11 5.80 -4.04
CA PRO A 56 6.21 7.13 -3.42
C PRO A 56 5.49 8.24 -4.19
N ASP A 57 5.57 8.25 -5.53
CA ASP A 57 4.82 9.21 -6.36
C ASP A 57 3.31 9.05 -6.16
N MET A 58 2.80 7.82 -6.23
CA MET A 58 1.38 7.54 -6.01
C MET A 58 0.95 7.90 -4.59
N ALA A 59 1.77 7.63 -3.58
CA ALA A 59 1.50 7.99 -2.19
C ALA A 59 1.40 9.51 -1.99
N ILE A 60 2.26 10.30 -2.65
CA ILE A 60 2.17 11.76 -2.63
C ILE A 60 0.85 12.23 -3.25
N ARG A 61 0.46 11.67 -4.40
CA ARG A 61 -0.82 12.00 -5.06
C ARG A 61 -2.02 11.66 -4.18
N LEU A 62 -2.06 10.45 -3.63
CA LEU A 62 -3.10 10.00 -2.70
C LEU A 62 -3.16 10.88 -1.45
N GLY A 63 -2.01 11.16 -0.83
CA GLY A 63 -1.94 11.99 0.36
C GLY A 63 -2.40 13.43 0.13
N LYS A 64 -2.11 14.01 -1.04
CA LYS A 64 -2.62 15.32 -1.44
C LYS A 64 -4.12 15.30 -1.71
N LEU A 65 -4.62 14.29 -2.41
CA LEU A 65 -6.04 14.18 -2.76
C LEU A 65 -6.93 13.90 -1.55
N LEU A 66 -6.47 13.06 -0.62
CA LEU A 66 -7.27 12.54 0.49
C LEU A 66 -6.96 13.22 1.83
N GLY A 67 -6.00 14.15 1.87
CA GLY A 67 -5.70 14.97 3.06
C GLY A 67 -5.04 14.23 4.23
N ASN A 68 -4.65 12.96 4.06
CA ASN A 68 -4.08 12.12 5.12
C ASN A 68 -2.55 11.91 5.01
N GLY A 69 -1.92 12.53 4.00
CA GLY A 69 -0.47 12.51 3.79
C GLY A 69 0.08 11.21 3.19
N ALA A 70 1.22 11.32 2.50
CA ALA A 70 1.83 10.19 1.80
C ALA A 70 2.30 9.06 2.72
N GLY A 71 2.70 9.41 3.96
CA GLY A 71 3.25 8.46 4.92
C GLY A 71 2.29 7.35 5.33
N LEU A 72 0.96 7.59 5.26
CA LEU A 72 -0.02 6.53 5.51
C LEU A 72 0.09 5.41 4.46
N TRP A 73 0.02 5.79 3.19
CA TRP A 73 0.02 4.88 2.06
C TRP A 73 1.34 4.11 1.95
N LEU A 74 2.47 4.79 2.17
CA LEU A 74 3.80 4.15 2.17
C LEU A 74 3.94 3.10 3.26
N ARG A 75 3.48 3.38 4.49
CA ARG A 75 3.55 2.40 5.60
C ARG A 75 2.69 1.17 5.31
N MET A 76 1.55 1.34 4.66
CA MET A 76 0.71 0.22 4.24
C MET A 76 1.39 -0.63 3.17
N GLN A 77 1.94 -0.01 2.13
CA GLN A 77 2.66 -0.73 1.09
C GLN A 77 3.87 -1.46 1.65
N GLN A 78 4.69 -0.79 2.47
CA GLN A 78 5.85 -1.38 3.12
C GLN A 78 5.48 -2.61 3.96
N ALA A 79 4.36 -2.57 4.68
CA ALA A 79 3.92 -3.72 5.46
C ALA A 79 3.62 -4.93 4.55
N VAL A 80 2.97 -4.73 3.40
CA VAL A 80 2.70 -5.80 2.43
C VAL A 80 3.98 -6.33 1.82
N ASP A 81 4.88 -5.44 1.40
CA ASP A 81 6.12 -5.80 0.73
C ASP A 81 7.00 -6.64 1.67
N VAL A 82 7.22 -6.16 2.90
CA VAL A 82 7.99 -6.87 3.93
C VAL A 82 7.36 -8.22 4.24
N TRP A 83 6.05 -8.27 4.48
CA TRP A 83 5.39 -9.55 4.80
C TRP A 83 5.54 -10.56 3.66
N THR A 84 5.36 -10.13 2.42
CA THR A 84 5.45 -11.00 1.24
C THR A 84 6.86 -11.58 1.09
N LEU A 85 7.88 -10.73 1.25
CA LEU A 85 9.29 -11.12 1.18
C LEU A 85 9.69 -12.03 2.35
N GLU A 86 9.19 -11.78 3.56
CA GLU A 86 9.43 -12.66 4.72
C GLU A 86 8.84 -14.06 4.52
N GLN A 87 7.72 -14.20 3.81
CA GLN A 87 7.11 -15.52 3.53
C GLN A 87 7.89 -16.35 2.50
N GLN A 88 8.69 -15.72 1.63
CA GLN A 88 9.44 -16.43 0.59
C GLN A 88 10.67 -17.18 1.18
N GLY A 89 11.17 -16.73 2.33
CA GLY A 89 12.30 -17.39 3.00
C GLY A 89 13.68 -17.12 2.39
N ASP A 90 13.75 -16.33 1.31
CA ASP A 90 14.99 -16.01 0.58
C ASP A 90 16.10 -15.42 1.48
N TYR A 91 15.71 -14.80 2.59
CA TYR A 91 16.61 -14.13 3.53
C TYR A 91 17.05 -14.99 4.72
N ALA A 92 16.64 -16.27 4.80
CA ALA A 92 16.89 -17.13 5.98
C ALA A 92 18.38 -17.39 6.26
N HIS A 93 19.25 -17.22 5.27
CA HIS A 93 20.69 -17.43 5.38
C HIS A 93 21.45 -16.24 5.98
N ILE A 94 20.80 -15.07 6.11
CA ILE A 94 21.43 -13.85 6.63
C ILE A 94 21.53 -13.93 8.15
N GLN A 95 22.75 -13.79 8.70
CA GLN A 95 23.02 -13.91 10.13
C GLN A 95 23.08 -12.53 10.81
N GLN A 96 22.49 -12.45 12.01
CA GLN A 96 22.52 -11.23 12.81
C GLN A 96 23.93 -10.98 13.38
N LEU A 97 24.45 -9.77 13.18
CA LEU A 97 25.68 -9.33 13.84
C LEU A 97 25.42 -9.09 15.33
N LYS A 98 26.33 -9.57 16.18
CA LYS A 98 26.36 -9.25 17.61
C LYS A 98 27.26 -8.04 17.81
N ALA A 99 26.77 -7.02 18.52
CA ALA A 99 27.61 -5.93 18.99
C ALA A 99 28.57 -6.46 20.07
N ALA A 100 29.80 -5.92 20.09
CA ALA A 100 30.81 -6.22 21.11
C ALA A 100 30.50 -5.53 22.44
#